data_AF-A0A9P7BZE4-F1
#
_entry.id   AF-A0A9P7BZE4-F1
#
_cell.length_a   1.000
_cell.length_b   1.000
_cell.length_c   1.000
_cell.angle_alpha   90.00
_cell.angle_beta   90.00
_cell.angle_gamma   90.00
#
_symmetry.space_group_name_H-M   'P 1'
#
loop_
_entity.id
_entity.type
_entity.pdbx_description
1 polymer ?
#
loop_
_entity_poly.entity_id
_entity_poly.type
_entity_poly.pdbx_seq_one_letter_code
_entity_poly.pdbx_strand_id
1 'polypeptide(L)' 'MVQIVGFPALAACEVLRPQADGRALLSMALDAGGRLVAAVAVDAARDLRQLRKWIAQGAVLDPALLQRPDVPLASAQIG' A
#
# COMPACT_ATOMS: atom_id res chain seq x y z
N MET A 1 3.19 16.38 2.84
CA MET A 1 2.56 16.33 1.49
C MET A 1 1.74 15.06 1.40
N VAL A 2 0.49 15.14 0.91
CA VAL A 2 -0.41 13.97 0.78
C VAL A 2 -0.60 13.61 -0.68
N GLN A 3 -0.50 12.32 -1.00
CA GLN A 3 -0.69 11.80 -2.35
C GLN A 3 -1.54 10.54 -2.32
N ILE A 4 -2.46 10.42 -3.28
CA ILE A 4 -3.42 9.32 -3.36
C ILE A 4 -3.31 8.67 -4.75
N VAL A 5 -3.42 7.34 -4.80
CA VAL A 5 -3.46 6.56 -6.04
C VAL A 5 -4.57 5.51 -5.96
N GLY A 6 -5.24 5.24 -7.08
CA GLY A 6 -6.35 4.29 -7.12
C GLY A 6 -7.67 4.84 -6.56
N PHE A 7 -8.56 3.94 -6.15
CA PHE A 7 -9.93 4.25 -5.72
C PHE A 7 -10.22 3.65 -4.33
N PRO A 8 -10.00 4.40 -3.24
CA PRO A 8 -10.20 3.89 -1.87
C PRO A 8 -11.61 3.41 -1.57
N ALA A 9 -12.62 3.87 -2.31
CA ALA A 9 -14.00 3.43 -2.17
C ALA A 9 -14.22 1.94 -2.50
N LEU A 10 -13.25 1.27 -3.13
CA LEU A 10 -13.27 -0.16 -3.42
C LEU A 10 -12.68 -1.02 -2.29
N ALA A 11 -12.20 -0.39 -1.21
CA ALA A 11 -11.54 -1.08 -0.12
C ALA A 11 -12.53 -1.93 0.68
N ALA A 12 -12.15 -3.18 0.94
CA ALA A 12 -12.74 -4.00 2.00
C ALA A 12 -11.90 -3.92 3.29
N CYS A 13 -10.59 -3.63 3.17
CA CYS A 13 -9.66 -3.53 4.28
C CYS A 13 -8.61 -2.44 4.02
N GLU A 14 -8.13 -1.80 5.08
CA GLU A 14 -7.05 -0.82 5.03
C GLU A 14 -5.86 -1.29 5.88
N VAL A 15 -4.66 -1.20 5.31
CA VAL A 15 -3.42 -1.58 5.95
C VAL A 15 -2.54 -0.35 6.11
N LEU A 16 -2.31 0.04 7.37
CA LEU A 16 -1.36 1.09 7.71
C LEU A 16 0.05 0.51 7.87
N ARG A 17 1.01 1.10 7.17
CA ARG A 17 2.44 0.79 7.26
C ARG A 17 3.20 2.01 7.81
N PRO A 18 3.64 1.96 9.08
CA PRO A 18 4.51 2.98 9.66
C PRO A 18 5.78 3.17 8.83
N GLN A 19 6.32 4.38 8.80
CA GLN A 19 7.62 4.66 8.18
C GLN A 19 8.67 4.93 9.25
N ALA A 20 9.95 4.74 8.91
CA ALA A 20 11.06 4.76 9.86
C ALA A 20 11.23 6.09 10.63
N ASP A 21 10.80 7.22 10.04
CA ASP A 21 10.93 8.55 10.64
C ASP A 21 9.72 8.94 11.53
N GLY A 22 8.67 8.12 11.58
CA GLY A 22 7.44 8.37 12.32
C GLY A 22 6.62 9.58 11.82
N ARG A 23 7.05 10.23 10.74
CA ARG A 23 6.40 11.41 10.14
C ARG A 23 5.77 11.09 8.81
N ALA A 24 6.32 10.10 8.10
CA ALA A 24 5.73 9.57 6.90
C ALA A 24 4.76 8.42 7.22
N LEU A 25 3.70 8.32 6.43
CA LEU A 25 2.70 7.27 6.54
C LEU A 25 2.42 6.69 5.16
N LEU A 26 2.24 5.37 5.11
CA LEU A 26 1.72 4.70 3.94
C LEU A 26 0.50 3.88 4.34
N SER A 27 -0.66 4.24 3.82
CA SER A 27 -1.87 3.44 3.90
C SER A 27 -2.14 2.75 2.56
N MET A 28 -2.54 1.48 2.59
CA MET A 28 -2.85 0.67 1.43
C MET A 28 -4.22 0.05 1.60
N ALA A 29 -5.09 0.25 0.62
CA ALA A 29 -6.45 -0.27 0.59
C ALA A 29 -6.50 -1.54 -0.25
N LEU A 30 -7.04 -2.61 0.34
CA LEU A 30 -7.21 -3.92 -0.29
C LEU A 30 -8.70 -4.19 -0.51
N ASP A 31 -9.04 -4.82 -1.63
CA ASP A 31 -10.37 -5.39 -1.84
C ASP A 31 -10.56 -6.70 -1.05
N ALA A 32 -11.75 -7.31 -1.18
CA ALA A 32 -12.07 -8.57 -0.51
C ALA A 32 -11.20 -9.77 -0.99
N GLY A 33 -10.55 -9.66 -2.14
CA GLY A 33 -9.61 -10.64 -2.68
C GLY A 33 -8.15 -10.36 -2.32
N GLY A 34 -7.87 -9.35 -1.48
CA GLY A 34 -6.52 -8.96 -1.11
C GLY A 34 -5.78 -8.19 -2.19
N ARG A 35 -6.45 -7.72 -3.25
CA ARG A 35 -5.82 -6.92 -4.30
C ARG A 35 -5.71 -5.47 -3.88
N LEU A 36 -4.58 -4.84 -4.21
CA LEU A 36 -4.40 -3.41 -3.97
C LEU A 36 -5.31 -2.59 -4.90
N VAL A 37 -6.22 -1.83 -4.30
CA VAL A 37 -7.15 -0.93 -5.04
C VAL A 37 -6.82 0.54 -4.88
N ALA A 38 -6.15 0.92 -3.80
CA ALA A 38 -5.66 2.27 -3.58
C ALA A 38 -4.50 2.34 -2.60
N ALA A 39 -3.81 3.47 -2.57
CA ALA A 39 -2.89 3.81 -1.51
C ALA A 39 -2.84 5.32 -1.25
N VAL A 40 -2.59 5.68 0.00
CA VAL A 40 -2.39 7.06 0.46
C VAL A 40 -1.00 7.15 1.08
N ALA A 41 -0.18 8.07 0.57
CA ALA A 41 1.14 8.37 1.10
C ALA A 41 1.16 9.78 1.69
N VAL A 42 1.61 9.89 2.94
CA VAL A 42 1.96 11.16 3.58
C VAL A 42 3.47 11.19 3.70
N ASP A 43 4.12 12.11 2.98
CA ASP A 43 5.58 12.26 2.95
C ASP A 43 6.37 10.98 2.56
N ALA A 44 5.68 10.00 1.96
CA ALA A 44 6.20 8.70 1.50
C ALA A 44 6.10 8.53 -0.03
N ALA A 45 6.42 9.57 -0.80
CA ALA A 45 6.22 9.61 -2.25
C ALA A 45 6.96 8.52 -3.05
N ARG A 46 8.03 7.96 -2.48
CA ARG A 46 8.94 6.99 -3.13
C ARG A 46 8.21 5.70 -3.53
N ASP A 47 7.24 5.27 -2.74
CA ASP A 47 6.55 3.99 -2.96
C ASP A 47 5.40 4.08 -3.97
N LEU A 48 4.90 5.29 -4.25
CA LEU A 48 3.71 5.49 -5.08
C LEU A 48 3.86 4.97 -6.52
N ARG A 49 5.08 4.99 -7.08
CA ARG A 49 5.30 4.45 -8.42
C ARG A 49 5.03 2.94 -8.46
N GLN A 50 5.54 2.22 -7.46
CA GLN A 50 5.32 0.78 -7.35
C GLN A 50 3.85 0.47 -7.04
N LEU A 51 3.22 1.23 -6.16
CA LEU A 51 1.80 1.06 -5.81
C LEU A 51 0.88 1.26 -7.01
N ARG A 52 1.14 2.27 -7.86
CA ARG A 52 0.40 2.44 -9.14
C ARG A 52 0.55 1.23 -10.05
N LYS A 53 1.76 0.68 -10.14
CA LYS A 53 2.04 -0.51 -10.96
C LYS A 53 1.24 -1.71 -10.44
N TRP A 54 1.25 -1.94 -9.13
CA TRP A 54 0.49 -3.02 -8.50
C TRP A 54 -1.02 -2.88 -8.67
N ILE A 55 -1.57 -1.67 -8.52
CA ILE A 55 -2.99 -1.41 -8.80
C ILE A 55 -3.31 -1.75 -10.26
N ALA A 56 -2.50 -1.28 -11.21
CA ALA A 56 -2.71 -1.57 -12.64
C ALA A 56 -2.59 -3.07 -12.98
N GLN A 57 -1.79 -3.82 -12.22
CA GLN A 57 -1.61 -5.27 -12.37
C GLN A 57 -2.66 -6.09 -11.60
N GLY A 58 -3.47 -5.45 -10.75
CA GLY A 58 -4.37 -6.14 -9.81
C GLY A 58 -3.62 -7.05 -8.84
N ALA A 59 -2.44 -6.64 -8.37
CA ALA A 59 -1.56 -7.43 -7.53
C ALA A 59 -2.23 -7.78 -6.20
N VAL A 60 -2.13 -9.06 -5.81
CA VAL A 60 -2.60 -9.58 -4.52
C VAL A 60 -1.47 -9.42 -3.50
N LEU A 61 -1.78 -8.90 -2.32
CA LEU A 61 -0.78 -8.59 -1.29
C LEU A 61 -1.08 -9.31 0.02
N ASP A 62 -0.04 -9.68 0.76
CA ASP A 62 -0.12 -10.18 2.13
C ASP A 62 -0.22 -9.00 3.12
N PRO A 63 -1.37 -8.79 3.78
CA PRO A 63 -1.56 -7.69 4.72
C PRO A 63 -0.56 -7.71 5.89
N ALA A 64 -0.13 -8.88 6.34
CA ALA A 64 0.79 -9.00 7.47
C ALA A 64 2.20 -8.49 7.10
N LEU A 65 2.65 -8.77 5.88
CA LEU A 65 3.92 -8.24 5.37
C LEU A 65 3.82 -6.76 5.01
N LEU A 66 2.65 -6.29 4.58
CA LEU A 66 2.42 -4.86 4.33
C LEU A 66 2.56 -4.01 5.58
N GLN A 67 2.10 -4.48 6.74
CA GLN A 67 2.19 -3.73 8.00
C GLN A 67 3.63 -3.58 8.51
N ARG A 68 4.54 -4.46 8.10
CA ARG A 68 5.89 -4.59 8.66
C ARG A 68 6.88 -3.58 8.05
N PRO A 69 7.28 -2.51 8.75
CA PRO A 69 8.20 -1.52 8.20
C PRO A 69 9.63 -2.05 7.99
N ASP A 70 9.97 -3.14 8.67
CA ASP A 70 11.30 -3.76 8.71
C ASP A 70 11.60 -4.69 7.52
N VAL A 71 10.59 -5.02 6.70
CA VAL A 71 10.77 -5.85 5.49
C VAL A 71 10.61 -5.02 4.22
N PRO A 72 11.28 -5.34 3.11
CA PRO A 72 11.04 -4.63 1.85
C PRO A 72 9.56 -4.71 1.42
N LEU A 73 8.99 -3.59 0.97
CA LEU A 73 7.59 -3.54 0.54
C LEU A 73 7.27 -4.61 -0.53
N ALA A 74 8.21 -4.84 -1.45
CA ALA A 74 8.08 -5.84 -2.53
C ALA A 74 7.84 -7.27 -2.03
N SER A 75 8.28 -7.61 -0.82
CA SER A 75 8.06 -8.94 -0.23
C SER A 75 6.59 -9.23 0.07
N ALA A 76 5.74 -8.22 0.13
CA ALA A 76 4.33 -8.39 0.40
C ALA A 76 3.50 -8.83 -0.82
N GLN A 77 4.05 -8.81 -2.04
CA GLN A 77 3.32 -9.27 -3.21
C GLN A 77 3.22 -10.80 -3.22
N ILE A 78 1.99 -11.29 -3.30
CA ILE A 78 1.69 -12.71 -3.56
C ILE A 78 1.65 -12.87 -5.08
N GLY A 79 2.38 -13.88 -5.57
CA GLY A 79 2.72 -14.12 -6.99
C GLY A 79 1.61 -13.83 -7.99
#